data_AF-A0A1H4ZTM7-F1
#
_entry.id   AF-A0A1H4ZTM7-F1
#
_cell.length_a   1.000
_cell.length_b   1.000
_cell.length_c   1.000
_cell.angle_alpha   90.00
_cell.angle_beta   90.00
_cell.angle_gamma   90.00
#
_symmetry.space_group_name_H-M   'P 1'
#
loop_
_entity.id
_entity.type
_entity.pdbx_description
1 polymer ?
#
loop_
_entity_poly.entity_id
_entity_poly.type
_entity_poly.pdbx_seq_one_letter_code
_entity_poly.pdbx_strand_id
1 'polypeptide(L)'
;MVVRWGRRRWASTGPNRDRRRSDPNNALGYLEQLPALRLLERLPVPALAVDEDGVIVHANPALERMLGYAENWLAGCSVADVVDPETSPNGPAAVAQLRDCAGKVIELAHWDGFVVRAAVSRSVLRREDDPVTFVCFQDVTEQLWGGGRAPEFE
;
A
#
# COMPACT_ATOMS: atom_id res chain seq x y z
N MET A 1 -2.34 60.34 -42.15
CA MET A 1 -3.53 60.98 -41.57
C MET A 1 -3.79 60.34 -40.22
N VAL A 2 -3.83 61.14 -39.16
CA VAL A 2 -3.85 60.72 -37.75
C VAL A 2 -5.28 60.45 -37.31
N VAL A 3 -5.50 59.36 -36.59
CA VAL A 3 -6.58 59.31 -35.57
C VAL A 3 -6.06 58.61 -34.32
N ARG A 4 -6.13 59.35 -33.22
CA ARG A 4 -5.62 59.05 -31.89
C ARG A 4 -6.82 58.85 -30.96
N TRP A 5 -6.92 57.67 -30.36
CA TRP A 5 -7.69 57.38 -29.14
C TRP A 5 -6.82 56.37 -28.38
N GLY A 6 -6.46 56.49 -27.10
CA GLY A 6 -7.10 57.08 -25.94
C GLY A 6 -6.91 56.05 -24.82
N ARG A 7 -5.94 56.28 -23.92
CA ARG A 7 -5.52 55.36 -22.85
C ARG A 7 -6.71 54.86 -22.00
N ARG A 8 -6.78 53.57 -21.72
CA ARG A 8 -7.18 53.05 -20.40
C ARG A 8 -6.31 51.85 -20.03
N ARG A 9 -5.54 52.03 -18.95
CA ARG A 9 -4.88 50.96 -18.20
C ARG A 9 -5.96 50.10 -17.55
N TRP A 10 -5.89 48.79 -17.78
CA TRP A 10 -6.45 47.80 -16.87
C TRP A 10 -5.28 46.93 -16.44
N ALA A 11 -4.90 47.05 -15.17
CA ALA A 11 -4.12 46.03 -14.51
C ALA A 11 -5.06 44.85 -14.28
N SER A 12 -4.99 43.83 -15.14
CA SER A 12 -5.59 42.54 -14.85
C SER A 12 -4.67 41.81 -13.88
N THR A 13 -4.84 42.09 -12.58
CA THR A 13 -4.49 41.17 -11.51
C THR A 13 -5.29 39.89 -11.75
N GLY A 14 -4.66 38.92 -12.43
CA GLY A 14 -5.21 37.58 -12.57
C GLY A 14 -5.47 37.01 -11.16
N PRO A 15 -6.56 36.25 -10.95
CA PRO A 15 -6.84 35.67 -9.67
C PRO A 15 -5.66 34.76 -9.30
N ASN A 16 -5.07 35.12 -8.17
CA ASN A 16 -3.95 34.45 -7.53
C ASN A 16 -4.17 32.92 -7.54
N ARG A 17 -3.40 32.22 -8.38
CA ARG A 17 -3.39 30.76 -8.50
C ARG A 17 -2.59 30.07 -7.38
N ASP A 18 -2.16 30.80 -6.34
CA ASP A 18 -1.57 30.23 -5.11
C ASP A 18 -2.61 29.74 -4.08
N ARG A 19 -3.77 29.25 -4.53
CA ARG A 19 -4.72 28.66 -3.59
C ARG A 19 -4.27 27.25 -3.20
N ARG A 20 -3.58 27.22 -2.05
CA ARG A 20 -3.28 26.09 -1.15
C ARG A 20 -2.02 25.29 -1.49
N ARG A 21 -0.86 25.91 -1.30
CA ARG A 21 0.22 25.16 -0.62
C ARG A 21 -0.24 25.02 0.82
N SER A 22 -0.48 23.81 1.30
CA SER A 22 -0.86 23.59 2.70
C SER A 22 0.25 24.13 3.58
N ASP A 23 -0.13 24.98 4.54
CA ASP A 23 0.80 25.54 5.53
C ASP A 23 1.48 24.36 6.28
N PRO A 24 2.81 24.20 6.19
CA PRO A 24 3.52 23.11 6.84
C PRO A 24 3.35 23.09 8.37
N ASN A 25 2.88 24.18 8.98
CA ASN A 25 2.61 24.26 10.42
C ASN A 25 1.22 23.77 10.83
N ASN A 26 0.34 23.39 9.89
CA ASN A 26 -0.93 22.75 10.24
C ASN A 26 -0.86 21.22 10.03
N ALA A 27 -1.70 20.48 10.77
CA ALA A 27 -1.66 19.01 10.80
C ALA A 27 -1.82 18.36 9.42
N LEU A 28 -2.63 18.96 8.54
CA LEU A 28 -2.84 18.44 7.18
C LEU A 28 -1.62 18.68 6.29
N GLY A 29 -0.98 19.86 6.38
CA GLY A 29 0.24 20.18 5.66
C GLY A 29 1.43 19.30 6.06
N TYR A 30 1.50 18.91 7.33
CA TYR A 30 2.45 17.87 7.79
C TYR A 30 2.18 16.52 7.10
N LEU A 31 0.93 16.04 7.11
CA LEU A 31 0.57 14.76 6.49
C LEU A 31 0.80 14.75 4.98
N GLU A 32 0.49 15.85 4.28
CA GLU A 32 0.73 15.98 2.84
C GLU A 32 2.22 15.97 2.47
N GLN A 33 3.10 16.32 3.40
CA GLN A 33 4.56 16.32 3.22
C GLN A 33 5.24 15.08 3.78
N LEU A 34 4.52 14.26 4.56
CA LEU A 34 5.06 13.04 5.15
C LEU A 34 5.29 12.03 4.02
N PRO A 35 6.52 11.54 3.81
CA PRO A 35 6.77 10.51 2.81
C PRO A 35 5.93 9.27 3.11
N ALA A 36 5.25 8.71 2.09
CA ALA A 36 4.36 7.56 2.27
C ALA A 36 5.05 6.39 2.98
N LEU A 37 6.32 6.09 2.63
CA LEU A 37 7.11 5.05 3.28
C LEU A 37 7.27 5.28 4.79
N ARG A 38 7.41 6.52 5.26
CA ARG A 38 7.48 6.82 6.70
C ARG A 38 6.18 6.51 7.43
N LEU A 39 5.05 6.71 6.76
CA LEU A 39 3.75 6.34 7.31
C LEU A 39 3.61 4.82 7.37
N LEU A 40 4.00 4.13 6.29
CA LEU A 40 3.95 2.66 6.18
C LEU A 40 4.84 1.97 7.23
N GLU A 41 6.04 2.47 7.47
CA GLU A 41 6.97 1.99 8.51
C GLU A 41 6.34 2.03 9.92
N ARG A 42 5.44 2.99 10.16
CA ARG A 42 4.80 3.23 11.47
C ARG A 42 3.41 2.62 11.60
N LEU A 43 2.82 2.17 10.50
CA LEU A 43 1.48 1.60 10.49
C LEU A 43 1.48 0.24 11.20
N PRO A 44 0.65 0.03 12.24
CA PRO A 44 0.55 -1.24 12.95
C PRO A 44 -0.34 -2.25 12.21
N VAL A 45 -0.47 -2.11 10.89
CA VAL A 45 -1.25 -3.00 10.03
C VAL A 45 -0.28 -3.72 9.12
N PRO A 46 -0.13 -5.05 9.22
CA PRO A 46 0.71 -5.83 8.32
C PRO A 46 0.40 -5.51 6.86
N ALA A 47 1.39 -5.08 6.09
CA ALA A 47 1.18 -4.69 4.70
C ALA A 47 2.43 -4.94 3.86
N LEU A 48 2.20 -5.20 2.56
CA LEU A 48 3.24 -5.28 1.55
C LEU A 48 2.82 -4.61 0.24
N ALA A 49 3.83 -4.21 -0.52
CA ALA A 49 3.75 -3.74 -1.89
C ALA A 49 4.56 -4.68 -2.78
N VAL A 50 3.96 -5.12 -3.88
CA VAL A 50 4.58 -6.02 -4.87
C VAL A 50 4.50 -5.38 -6.24
N ASP A 51 5.62 -5.41 -6.97
CA ASP A 51 5.67 -4.94 -8.36
C ASP A 51 5.01 -5.93 -9.33
N GLU A 52 5.02 -5.60 -10.62
CA GLU A 52 4.42 -6.44 -11.67
C GLU A 52 5.14 -7.77 -11.90
N ASP A 53 6.40 -7.89 -11.49
CA ASP A 53 7.21 -9.10 -11.58
C ASP A 53 7.05 -10.01 -10.35
N GLY A 54 6.17 -9.66 -9.41
CA GLY A 54 5.92 -10.46 -8.22
C GLY A 54 6.98 -10.27 -7.12
N VAL A 55 7.84 -9.26 -7.24
CA VAL A 55 8.87 -8.95 -6.24
C VAL A 55 8.29 -8.03 -5.18
N ILE A 56 8.49 -8.38 -3.91
CA ILE A 56 8.12 -7.52 -2.78
C ILE A 56 9.05 -6.32 -2.77
N VAL A 57 8.54 -5.16 -3.19
CA VAL A 57 9.29 -3.90 -3.18
C VAL A 57 9.24 -3.21 -1.82
N HIS A 58 8.25 -3.55 -0.99
CA HIS A 58 8.17 -3.08 0.39
C HIS A 58 7.34 -4.05 1.24
N ALA A 59 7.84 -4.39 2.42
CA ALA A 59 7.07 -5.01 3.50
C ALA A 59 7.24 -4.13 4.74
N ASN A 60 6.15 -3.79 5.41
CA ASN A 60 6.28 -2.96 6.61
C ASN A 60 6.68 -3.80 7.83
N PRO A 61 7.22 -3.17 8.89
CA PRO A 61 7.66 -3.90 10.08
C PRO A 61 6.53 -4.67 10.78
N ALA A 62 5.26 -4.30 10.56
CA ALA A 62 4.13 -5.03 11.12
C ALA A 62 3.97 -6.41 10.47
N LEU A 63 4.17 -6.52 9.15
CA LEU A 63 4.14 -7.80 8.45
C LEU A 63 5.31 -8.68 8.84
N GLU A 64 6.52 -8.13 8.86
CA GLU A 64 7.72 -8.88 9.23
C GLU A 64 7.61 -9.42 10.66
N ARG A 65 7.12 -8.62 11.61
CA ARG A 65 6.82 -9.09 12.97
C ARG A 65 5.76 -10.17 13.03
N MET A 66 4.70 -10.06 12.22
CA MET A 66 3.62 -11.06 12.16
C MET A 66 4.12 -12.41 11.64
N LEU A 67 5.02 -12.39 10.65
CA LEU A 67 5.64 -13.58 10.07
C LEU A 67 6.97 -13.96 10.74
N GLY A 68 7.37 -13.19 11.75
CA GLY A 68 8.60 -13.27 12.53
C GLY A 68 9.92 -13.13 11.76
N TYR A 69 9.88 -12.60 10.54
CA TYR A 69 11.08 -12.25 9.80
C TYR A 69 11.81 -11.05 10.42
N ALA A 70 13.12 -10.98 10.16
CA ALA A 70 13.93 -9.83 10.51
C ALA A 70 13.56 -8.60 9.67
N GLU A 71 13.94 -7.41 10.15
CA GLU A 71 13.66 -6.15 9.45
C GLU A 71 14.27 -6.13 8.04
N ASN A 72 13.46 -5.70 7.06
CA ASN A 72 13.78 -5.64 5.63
C ASN A 72 14.14 -7.00 5.00
N TRP A 73 13.82 -8.12 5.64
CA TRP A 73 14.14 -9.44 5.10
C TRP A 73 13.26 -9.80 3.90
N LEU A 74 11.99 -9.39 3.91
CA LEU A 74 11.04 -9.71 2.85
C LEU A 74 11.24 -8.87 1.58
N ALA A 75 11.95 -7.73 1.67
CA ALA A 75 12.18 -6.88 0.52
C ALA A 75 13.10 -7.57 -0.51
N GLY A 76 12.66 -7.64 -1.76
CA GLY A 76 13.36 -8.34 -2.83
C GLY A 76 13.02 -9.83 -2.96
N CYS A 77 12.24 -10.40 -2.04
CA CYS A 77 11.73 -11.76 -2.15
C CYS A 77 10.55 -11.85 -3.14
N SER A 78 10.31 -13.06 -3.66
CA SER A 78 9.10 -13.35 -4.42
C SER A 78 7.90 -13.38 -3.47
N VAL A 79 6.79 -12.77 -3.84
CA VAL A 79 5.55 -12.89 -3.05
C VAL A 79 5.02 -14.33 -3.02
N ALA A 80 5.38 -15.15 -4.00
CA ALA A 80 5.06 -16.57 -4.03
C ALA A 80 5.64 -17.30 -2.80
N ASP A 81 6.86 -16.95 -2.39
CA ASP A 81 7.54 -17.53 -1.23
C ASP A 81 6.85 -17.18 0.11
N VAL A 82 6.02 -16.14 0.12
CA VAL A 82 5.28 -15.71 1.32
C VAL A 82 3.88 -16.31 1.36
N VAL A 83 3.19 -16.35 0.21
CA VAL A 83 1.79 -16.81 0.10
C VAL A 83 1.69 -18.32 0.14
N ASP A 84 2.45 -19.04 -0.69
CA ASP A 84 2.55 -20.50 -0.67
C ASP A 84 3.76 -20.89 -1.53
N PRO A 85 4.92 -21.20 -0.91
CA PRO A 85 6.14 -21.50 -1.64
C PRO A 85 6.05 -22.74 -2.55
N GLU A 86 5.14 -23.67 -2.24
CA GLU A 86 5.05 -24.95 -2.93
C GLU A 86 4.11 -24.90 -4.14
N THR A 87 3.07 -24.06 -4.07
CA THR A 87 2.02 -24.03 -5.10
C THR A 87 1.87 -22.70 -5.83
N SER A 88 2.40 -21.60 -5.28
CA SER A 88 2.26 -20.29 -5.93
C SER A 88 3.14 -20.21 -7.18
N PRO A 89 2.60 -19.71 -8.31
CA PRO A 89 3.41 -19.44 -9.47
C PRO A 89 4.29 -18.22 -9.19
N ASN A 90 5.47 -18.17 -9.80
CA ASN A 90 6.35 -17.01 -9.72
C ASN A 90 5.97 -15.92 -10.73
N GLY A 91 6.54 -14.73 -10.57
CA GLY A 91 6.40 -13.67 -11.56
C GLY A 91 5.04 -12.96 -11.54
N PRO A 92 4.57 -12.43 -12.68
CA PRO A 92 3.27 -11.76 -12.79
C PRO A 92 2.07 -12.60 -12.37
N ALA A 93 2.16 -13.93 -12.50
CA ALA A 93 1.11 -14.84 -12.05
C ALA A 93 0.96 -14.85 -10.52
N ALA A 94 2.05 -14.65 -9.77
CA ALA A 94 2.01 -14.49 -8.31
C ALA A 94 1.19 -13.26 -7.90
N VAL A 95 1.34 -12.17 -8.66
CA VAL A 95 0.59 -10.91 -8.44
C VAL A 95 -0.90 -11.11 -8.68
N ALA A 96 -1.27 -11.84 -9.75
CA ALA A 96 -2.65 -12.18 -10.03
C ALA A 96 -3.26 -13.02 -8.91
N GLN A 97 -2.55 -14.05 -8.43
CA GLN A 97 -2.99 -14.87 -7.31
C GLN A 97 -3.17 -14.03 -6.03
N LEU A 98 -2.21 -13.15 -5.70
CA LEU A 98 -2.33 -12.26 -4.54
C LEU A 98 -3.59 -11.39 -4.61
N ARG A 99 -3.91 -10.84 -5.79
CA ARG A 99 -5.14 -10.07 -6.00
C ARG A 99 -6.39 -10.94 -5.84
N ASP A 100 -6.34 -12.18 -6.33
CA ASP A 100 -7.42 -13.15 -6.18
C ASP A 100 -7.61 -13.63 -4.73
N CYS A 101 -6.61 -13.46 -3.85
CA CYS A 101 -6.71 -13.71 -2.41
C CYS A 101 -7.52 -12.65 -1.66
N ALA A 102 -7.85 -11.52 -2.29
CA ALA A 102 -8.59 -10.44 -1.64
C ALA A 102 -9.93 -10.94 -1.04
N GLY A 103 -10.16 -10.59 0.22
CA GLY A 103 -11.33 -11.00 1.00
C GLY A 103 -11.31 -12.46 1.46
N LYS A 104 -10.24 -13.21 1.18
CA LYS A 104 -10.07 -14.60 1.63
C LYS A 104 -9.10 -14.66 2.81
N VAL A 105 -9.21 -15.75 3.56
CA VAL A 105 -8.17 -16.16 4.51
C VAL A 105 -7.20 -17.07 3.77
N ILE A 106 -5.92 -16.74 3.85
CA ILE A 106 -4.81 -17.54 3.34
C ILE A 106 -3.93 -18.01 4.49
N GLU A 107 -3.10 -18.99 4.20
CA GLU A 107 -2.06 -19.49 5.10
C GLU A 107 -0.74 -18.88 4.66
N LEU A 108 -0.01 -18.29 5.59
CA LEU A 108 1.31 -17.70 5.37
C LEU A 108 2.33 -18.45 6.21
N ALA A 109 3.51 -18.70 5.63
CA ALA A 109 4.61 -19.33 6.37
C ALA A 109 5.22 -18.33 7.36
N HIS A 110 5.33 -18.74 8.63
CA HIS A 110 6.14 -18.03 9.62
C HIS A 110 7.58 -18.57 9.59
N TRP A 111 8.56 -17.72 9.89
CA TRP A 111 10.00 -18.08 9.79
C TRP A 111 10.42 -19.30 10.62
N ASP A 112 9.73 -19.60 11.73
CA ASP A 112 10.02 -20.73 12.62
C ASP A 112 9.27 -22.02 12.22
N GLY A 113 8.50 -21.97 11.13
CA GLY A 113 7.82 -23.11 10.52
C GLY A 113 6.34 -23.31 10.90
N PHE A 114 5.75 -22.49 11.77
CA PHE A 114 4.29 -22.53 11.93
C PHE A 114 3.55 -21.72 10.86
N VAL A 115 2.23 -21.90 10.78
CA VAL A 115 1.36 -21.23 9.81
C VAL A 115 0.60 -20.08 10.47
N VAL A 116 0.71 -18.88 9.88
CA VAL A 116 -0.13 -17.72 10.22
C VAL A 116 -1.33 -17.72 9.28
N ARG A 117 -2.55 -17.70 9.84
CA ARG A 117 -3.77 -17.56 9.03
C ARG A 117 -4.11 -16.09 8.94
N ALA A 118 -4.10 -15.54 7.73
CA ALA A 118 -4.28 -14.11 7.52
C ALA A 118 -5.40 -13.82 6.51
N ALA A 119 -6.28 -12.87 6.83
CA ALA A 119 -7.23 -12.32 5.88
C ALA A 119 -6.54 -11.24 5.03
N VAL A 120 -6.75 -11.24 3.71
CA VAL A 120 -6.10 -10.31 2.78
C VAL A 120 -7.06 -9.22 2.33
N SER A 121 -6.64 -7.96 2.37
CA SER A 121 -7.43 -6.85 1.85
C SER A 121 -7.48 -6.85 0.31
N ARG A 122 -8.43 -6.11 -0.27
CA ARG A 122 -8.27 -5.64 -1.65
C ARG A 122 -7.04 -4.74 -1.77
N SER A 123 -6.51 -4.63 -2.99
CA SER A 123 -5.45 -3.65 -3.24
C SER A 123 -5.92 -2.24 -2.86
N VAL A 124 -5.12 -1.56 -2.03
CA VAL A 124 -5.35 -0.17 -1.61
C VAL A 124 -5.09 0.80 -2.77
N LEU A 125 -4.14 0.42 -3.64
CA LEU A 125 -3.86 1.09 -4.91
C LEU A 125 -4.75 0.48 -5.99
N ARG A 126 -5.60 1.31 -6.60
CA ARG A 126 -6.69 0.90 -7.51
C ARG A 126 -6.62 1.58 -8.87
N ARG A 127 -5.63 2.43 -9.13
CA ARG A 127 -5.47 3.05 -10.45
C ARG A 127 -4.82 2.05 -11.38
N GLU A 128 -5.23 2.08 -12.65
CA GLU A 128 -4.69 1.21 -13.69
C GLU A 128 -3.17 1.39 -13.87
N ASP A 129 -2.69 2.62 -13.64
CA ASP A 129 -1.26 2.97 -13.76
C ASP A 129 -0.47 2.82 -12.45
N ASP A 130 -1.06 2.27 -11.38
CA ASP A 130 -0.33 2.07 -10.13
C ASP A 130 0.71 0.94 -10.34
N PRO A 131 2.02 1.20 -10.18
CA PRO A 131 3.07 0.25 -10.55
C PRO A 131 3.21 -0.93 -9.57
N VAL A 132 2.42 -0.92 -8.49
CA VAL A 132 2.50 -1.93 -7.43
C VAL A 132 1.11 -2.31 -6.95
N THR A 133 0.97 -3.59 -6.59
CA THR A 133 -0.18 -4.08 -5.83
C THR A 133 0.12 -3.91 -4.34
N PHE A 134 -0.71 -3.15 -3.63
CA PHE A 134 -0.53 -2.89 -2.20
C PHE A 134 -1.64 -3.53 -1.39
N VAL A 135 -1.31 -4.52 -0.54
CA VAL A 135 -2.29 -5.27 0.27
C VAL A 135 -1.95 -5.21 1.75
N CYS A 136 -2.98 -5.29 2.57
CA CYS A 136 -2.87 -5.44 4.01
C CYS A 136 -3.31 -6.86 4.43
N PHE A 137 -2.80 -7.31 5.57
CA PHE A 137 -3.16 -8.57 6.20
C PHE A 137 -3.70 -8.32 7.59
N GLN A 138 -4.68 -9.12 8.00
CA GLN A 138 -5.04 -9.27 9.40
C GLN A 138 -4.77 -10.71 9.82
N ASP A 139 -3.98 -10.86 10.87
CA ASP A 139 -3.84 -12.13 11.56
C ASP A 139 -5.18 -12.52 12.19
N VAL A 140 -5.68 -13.68 11.77
CA VAL A 140 -6.92 -14.29 12.26
C VAL A 140 -6.63 -15.66 12.85
N THR A 141 -5.36 -15.97 13.14
CA THR A 141 -4.89 -17.23 13.69
C THR A 141 -5.68 -17.55 14.96
N GLU A 142 -5.59 -16.73 16.01
CA GLU A 142 -6.33 -16.97 17.27
C GLU A 142 -7.86 -17.04 17.08
N GLN A 143 -8.41 -16.21 16.18
CA GLN A 143 -9.86 -16.12 15.95
C GLN A 143 -10.43 -17.42 15.35
N LEU A 144 -9.62 -18.12 14.56
CA LEU A 144 -10.01 -19.36 13.89
C LEU A 144 -9.69 -20.61 14.72
N TRP A 145 -8.90 -20.51 15.78
CA TRP A 145 -8.58 -21.66 16.66
C TRP A 145 -9.81 -22.16 17.45
N GLY A 146 -10.82 -21.30 17.66
CA GLY A 146 -12.06 -21.63 18.39
C GLY A 146 -13.26 -22.03 17.52
N GLY A 147 -13.09 -22.28 16.21
CA GLY A 147 -14.21 -22.53 15.30
C GLY A 147 -15.00 -21.27 14.91
N GLY A 148 -14.42 -20.08 15.14
CA GLY A 148 -14.97 -18.80 14.69
C GLY A 148 -15.00 -18.69 13.16
N ARG A 149 -15.94 -17.91 12.63
CA ARG A 149 -15.99 -17.58 11.21
C ARG A 149 -14.97 -16.47 10.93
N ALA A 150 -14.24 -16.57 9.82
CA ALA A 150 -13.32 -15.53 9.39
C ALA A 150 -14.05 -14.19 9.26
N PRO A 151 -13.45 -13.06 9.72
CA PRO A 151 -14.02 -11.74 9.51
C PRO A 151 -14.11 -11.45 8.01
N GLU A 152 -15.20 -10.82 7.57
CA GLU A 152 -15.31 -10.30 6.21
C GLU A 152 -14.39 -9.07 6.09
N PHE A 153 -13.39 -9.18 5.22
CA PHE A 153 -12.50 -8.07 4.87
C PHE A 153 -13.03 -7.37 3.61
N GLU A 154 -13.40 -6.09 3.73
CA GLU A 154 -13.72 -5.23 2.57
C GLU A 154 -12.48 -4.58 1.95
#